data_AF-A0A2V6FYT1-F1
#
_entry.id   AF-A0A2V6FYT1-F1
#
_cell.length_a   1.000
_cell.length_b   1.000
_cell.length_c   1.000
_cell.angle_alpha   90.00
_cell.angle_beta   90.00
_cell.angle_gamma   90.00
#
_symmetry.space_group_name_H-M   'P 1'
#
loop_
_entity.id
_entity.type
_entity.pdbx_description
1 polymer ?
#
loop_
_entity_poly.entity_id
_entity_poly.type
_entity_poly.pdbx_seq_one_letter_code
_entity_poly.pdbx_strand_id
1 'polypeptide(L)'
;RLVVYFSESAARLEDLKKPSVQGVQLQPHRNGTWRWIQADILVFEPTEDWPADQKIRVVFDRKFFPSHVLMERYVYETDTPPFGIAIKQLELYQDPTNPTQRAITATLELTHAVDPGELDRHLELKT
;
A
#
# COMPACT_ATOMS: atom_id res chain seq x y z
N ARG A 1 1.08 -3.02 3.83
CA ARG A 1 0.08 -3.54 4.79
C ARG A 1 -0.96 -2.47 5.09
N LEU A 2 -2.19 -2.86 5.47
CA LEU A 2 -3.23 -1.94 5.96
C LEU A 2 -3.47 -2.21 7.45
N VAL A 3 -3.64 -1.16 8.24
CA VAL A 3 -3.83 -1.26 9.70
C VAL A 3 -5.11 -0.54 10.09
N VAL A 4 -5.96 -1.21 10.86
CA VAL A 4 -7.17 -0.65 11.45
C VAL A 4 -6.96 -0.54 12.96
N TYR A 5 -7.07 0.69 13.46
CA TYR A 5 -6.99 1.00 14.87
C TYR A 5 -8.41 1.16 15.44
N PHE A 6 -8.66 0.49 16.55
CA PHE A 6 -9.88 0.63 17.33
C PHE A 6 -9.59 1.48 18.57
N SER A 7 -10.56 2.27 19.02
CA SER A 7 -10.40 3.10 20.22
C SER A 7 -10.35 2.27 21.51
N GLU A 8 -10.89 1.05 21.46
CA GLU A 8 -10.93 0.08 22.56
C GLU A 8 -10.75 -1.35 22.02
N SER A 9 -10.65 -2.32 22.92
CA SER A 9 -10.59 -3.74 22.57
C SER A 9 -11.83 -4.18 21.78
N ALA A 10 -11.62 -4.58 20.53
CA ALA A 10 -12.65 -5.03 19.61
C ALA A 10 -12.52 -6.51 19.20
N ALA A 11 -11.37 -7.14 19.48
CA ALA A 11 -11.11 -8.54 19.17
C ALA A 11 -11.80 -9.51 20.14
N ARG A 12 -12.19 -10.68 19.65
CA ARG A 12 -12.49 -11.83 20.52
C ARG A 12 -11.19 -12.43 21.02
N LEU A 13 -11.20 -12.94 22.25
CA LEU A 13 -10.01 -13.53 22.87
C LEU A 13 -9.49 -14.73 22.07
N GLU A 14 -10.38 -15.55 21.52
CA GLU A 14 -10.02 -16.68 20.67
C GLU A 14 -9.41 -16.27 19.33
N ASP A 15 -9.71 -15.07 18.82
CA ASP A 15 -9.21 -14.58 17.53
C ASP A 15 -7.78 -14.03 17.65
N LEU A 16 -7.38 -13.56 18.84
CA LEU A 16 -6.03 -13.06 19.11
C LEU A 16 -4.93 -14.12 18.94
N LYS A 17 -5.29 -15.42 19.05
CA LYS A 17 -4.36 -16.53 18.88
C LYS A 17 -4.37 -17.11 17.46
N LYS A 18 -5.26 -16.63 16.60
CA LYS A 18 -5.39 -17.17 15.24
C LYS A 18 -4.39 -16.50 14.30
N PRO A 19 -3.75 -17.26 13.40
CA PRO A 19 -2.90 -16.68 12.36
C PRO A 19 -3.70 -15.87 11.34
N SER A 20 -5.01 -16.15 11.21
CA SER A 20 -5.93 -15.41 10.35
C SER A 20 -7.36 -15.40 10.89
N VAL A 21 -8.11 -14.35 10.54
CA VAL A 21 -9.53 -14.19 10.88
C VAL A 21 -10.38 -14.01 9.63
N GLN A 22 -11.67 -14.34 9.75
CA GLN A 22 -12.68 -14.22 8.69
C GLN A 22 -13.77 -13.25 9.14
N GLY A 23 -14.59 -12.78 8.20
CA GLY A 23 -15.66 -11.80 8.47
C GLY A 23 -15.22 -10.35 8.38
N VAL A 24 -14.07 -10.10 7.74
CA VAL A 24 -13.61 -8.78 7.32
C VAL A 24 -13.03 -8.92 5.90
N GLN A 25 -13.37 -7.99 5.01
CA GLN A 25 -12.96 -8.02 3.60
C GLN A 25 -12.68 -6.63 3.06
N LEU A 26 -11.90 -6.57 1.98
CA LEU A 26 -11.69 -5.35 1.20
C LEU A 26 -12.64 -5.31 0.01
N GLN A 27 -13.07 -4.10 -0.36
CA GLN A 27 -13.73 -3.85 -1.65
C GLN A 27 -12.99 -2.72 -2.39
N PRO A 28 -12.51 -2.94 -3.64
CA PRO A 28 -12.52 -4.22 -4.36
C PRO A 28 -11.76 -5.33 -3.63
N HIS A 29 -12.14 -6.58 -3.89
CA HIS A 29 -11.51 -7.74 -3.27
C HIS A 29 -10.02 -7.77 -3.57
N ARG A 30 -9.22 -8.11 -2.55
CA ARG A 30 -7.77 -8.25 -2.65
C ARG A 30 -7.34 -9.45 -1.83
N ASN A 31 -6.44 -10.25 -2.41
CA ASN A 31 -5.88 -11.41 -1.74
C ASN A 31 -4.93 -10.97 -0.61
N GLY A 32 -5.06 -11.61 0.54
CA GLY A 32 -4.29 -11.29 1.73
C GLY A 32 -4.86 -11.93 2.97
N THR A 33 -4.21 -11.67 4.10
CA THR A 33 -4.56 -12.24 5.40
C THR A 33 -4.91 -11.14 6.39
N TRP A 34 -6.08 -11.27 7.02
CA TRP A 34 -6.46 -10.47 8.17
C TRP A 34 -6.02 -11.15 9.46
N ARG A 35 -5.39 -10.42 10.36
CA ARG A 35 -5.00 -10.92 11.70
C ARG A 35 -5.01 -9.81 12.73
N TRP A 36 -5.40 -10.14 13.95
CA TRP A 36 -5.22 -9.25 15.09
C TRP A 36 -3.76 -9.29 15.52
N ILE A 37 -3.16 -8.12 15.74
CA ILE A 37 -1.84 -8.03 16.38
C ILE A 37 -1.96 -7.64 17.86
N GLN A 38 -3.04 -6.94 18.20
CA GLN A 38 -3.47 -6.58 19.55
C GLN A 38 -5.01 -6.57 19.58
N ALA A 39 -5.63 -6.47 20.75
CA ALA A 39 -7.09 -6.53 20.88
C ALA A 39 -7.82 -5.35 20.21
N ASP A 40 -7.09 -4.29 19.93
CA ASP A 40 -7.51 -3.02 19.35
C ASP A 40 -6.78 -2.70 18.03
N ILE A 41 -5.97 -3.63 17.50
CA ILE A 41 -5.25 -3.43 16.24
C ILE A 41 -5.38 -4.64 15.32
N LEU A 42 -6.06 -4.43 14.19
CA LEU A 42 -6.26 -5.41 13.13
C LEU A 42 -5.41 -5.05 11.91
N VAL A 43 -4.74 -6.04 11.33
CA VAL A 43 -3.86 -5.84 10.17
C VAL A 43 -4.32 -6.71 9.01
N PHE A 44 -4.30 -6.12 7.82
CA PHE A 44 -4.36 -6.83 6.55
C PHE A 44 -2.99 -6.83 5.88
N GLU A 45 -2.47 -8.04 5.66
CA GLU A 45 -1.25 -8.28 4.88
C GLU A 45 -1.63 -8.77 3.48
N PRO A 46 -1.49 -7.94 2.42
CA PRO A 46 -1.82 -8.36 1.07
C PRO A 46 -0.78 -9.37 0.54
N THR A 47 -1.18 -10.19 -0.43
CA THR A 47 -0.23 -11.05 -1.17
C THR A 47 0.46 -10.34 -2.32
N GLU A 48 -0.02 -9.16 -2.70
CA GLU A 48 0.42 -8.36 -3.83
C GLU A 48 0.51 -6.87 -3.44
N ASP A 49 1.32 -6.10 -4.16
CA ASP A 49 1.47 -4.67 -3.92
C ASP A 49 0.14 -3.91 -4.08
N TRP A 50 0.01 -2.81 -3.34
CA TRP A 50 -1.16 -1.96 -3.43
C TRP A 50 -1.16 -1.19 -4.76
N PRO A 51 -2.30 -1.09 -5.46
CA PRO A 51 -2.45 -0.22 -6.60
C PRO A 51 -2.39 1.22 -6.11
N ALA A 52 -1.78 2.09 -6.91
CA ALA A 52 -1.75 3.51 -6.64
C ALA A 52 -3.15 4.15 -6.82
N ASP A 53 -3.43 5.18 -6.03
CA ASP A 53 -4.61 6.05 -6.16
C ASP A 53 -5.96 5.31 -6.22
N GLN A 54 -6.12 4.30 -5.35
CA GLN A 54 -7.28 3.43 -5.33
C GLN A 54 -8.10 3.63 -4.07
N LYS A 55 -9.38 3.96 -4.25
CA LYS A 55 -10.40 3.88 -3.20
C LYS A 55 -10.63 2.43 -2.79
N ILE A 56 -10.53 2.18 -1.49
CA ILE A 56 -10.81 0.87 -0.89
C ILE A 56 -11.77 1.01 0.30
N ARG A 57 -12.66 0.03 0.45
CA ARG A 57 -13.53 -0.14 1.61
C ARG A 57 -13.08 -1.32 2.44
N VAL A 58 -12.98 -1.14 3.75
CA VAL A 58 -12.91 -2.23 4.73
C VAL A 58 -14.32 -2.52 5.19
N VAL A 59 -14.80 -3.73 4.96
CA VAL A 59 -16.16 -4.17 5.27
C VAL A 59 -16.10 -5.28 6.31
N PHE A 60 -16.73 -5.03 7.45
CA PHE A 60 -16.85 -5.96 8.57
C PHE A 60 -18.23 -6.63 8.58
N ASP A 61 -18.25 -7.92 8.85
CA ASP A 61 -19.49 -8.62 9.17
C ASP A 61 -20.00 -8.18 10.55
N ARG A 62 -21.32 -8.09 10.72
CA ARG A 62 -21.93 -7.75 12.02
C ARG A 62 -21.51 -8.73 13.14
N LYS A 63 -21.27 -9.98 12.77
CA LYS A 63 -20.83 -11.05 13.67
C LYS A 63 -19.30 -11.15 13.78
N PHE A 64 -18.55 -10.19 13.26
CA PHE A 64 -17.09 -10.18 13.41
C PHE A 64 -16.71 -9.84 14.86
N PHE A 65 -17.33 -8.82 15.42
CA PHE A 65 -17.04 -8.34 16.77
C PHE A 65 -17.76 -9.17 17.86
N PRO A 66 -17.27 -9.16 19.12
CA PRO A 66 -18.05 -9.61 20.28
C PRO A 66 -19.39 -8.86 20.37
N SER A 67 -20.45 -9.51 20.88
CA SER A 67 -21.79 -8.93 20.93
C SER A 67 -21.92 -7.67 21.81
N HIS A 68 -21.01 -7.48 22.77
CA HIS A 68 -20.97 -6.31 23.63
C HIS A 68 -20.21 -5.13 23.02
N VAL A 69 -19.47 -5.35 21.92
CA VAL A 69 -18.76 -4.29 21.20
C VAL A 69 -19.73 -3.63 20.23
N LEU A 70 -19.99 -2.35 20.45
CA LEU A 70 -20.88 -1.55 19.61
C LEU A 70 -20.04 -0.74 18.63
N MET A 71 -20.24 -0.99 17.34
CA MET A 71 -19.60 -0.24 16.26
C MET A 71 -20.57 0.79 15.69
N GLU A 72 -20.12 2.03 15.52
CA GLU A 72 -20.90 3.06 14.81
C GLU A 72 -21.15 2.64 13.36
N ARG A 73 -20.13 2.04 12.73
CA ARG A 73 -20.14 1.65 11.31
C ARG A 73 -19.42 0.32 11.12
N TYR A 74 -19.81 -0.39 10.06
CA TYR A 74 -19.17 -1.65 9.64
C TYR A 74 -18.46 -1.52 8.29
N VAL A 75 -18.46 -0.32 7.72
CA VAL A 75 -17.80 0.01 6.46
C VAL A 75 -16.99 1.27 6.66
N TYR A 76 -15.70 1.19 6.32
CA TYR A 76 -14.76 2.30 6.40
C TYR A 76 -14.07 2.46 5.06
N GLU A 77 -13.86 3.71 4.64
CA GLU A 77 -13.23 4.07 3.37
C GLU A 77 -11.84 4.66 3.61
N THR A 78 -10.91 4.32 2.73
CA THR A 78 -9.59 4.93 2.66
C THR A 78 -9.07 4.85 1.22
N ASP A 79 -8.07 5.67 0.91
CA ASP A 79 -7.40 5.67 -0.37
C ASP A 79 -5.98 5.09 -0.21
N THR A 80 -5.49 4.40 -1.23
CA THR A 80 -4.06 4.10 -1.33
C THR A 80 -3.31 5.35 -1.81
N PRO A 81 -2.02 5.49 -1.46
CA PRO A 81 -1.24 6.64 -1.92
C PRO A 81 -1.19 6.72 -3.46
N PRO A 82 -1.17 7.94 -4.03
CA PRO A 82 -0.98 8.10 -5.47
C PRO A 82 0.43 7.64 -5.90
N PHE A 83 0.57 7.36 -7.18
CA PHE A 83 1.85 7.01 -7.77
C PHE A 83 2.76 8.24 -7.83
N GLY A 84 3.92 8.16 -7.19
CA GLY A 84 4.98 9.15 -7.25
C GLY A 84 6.27 8.60 -7.86
N ILE A 85 6.94 9.44 -8.63
CA ILE A 85 8.32 9.29 -9.12
C ILE A 85 9.12 10.51 -8.67
N ALA A 86 10.34 10.29 -8.17
CA ALA A 86 11.30 11.34 -7.87
C ALA A 86 12.65 11.06 -8.54
N ILE A 87 13.36 12.12 -8.93
CA ILE A 87 14.77 12.03 -9.34
C ILE A 87 15.61 12.03 -8.07
N LYS A 88 16.22 10.89 -7.76
CA LYS A 88 17.10 10.74 -6.60
C LYS A 88 18.48 11.35 -6.85
N GLN A 89 18.99 11.21 -8.07
CA GLN A 89 20.30 11.69 -8.47
C GLN A 89 20.31 12.00 -9.96
N LEU A 90 20.99 13.08 -10.34
CA LEU A 90 21.20 13.49 -11.72
C LEU A 90 22.66 13.92 -11.88
N GLU A 91 23.38 13.26 -12.78
CA GLU A 91 24.77 13.55 -13.07
C GLU A 91 24.95 13.86 -14.55
N LEU A 92 25.69 14.92 -14.85
CA LEU A 92 26.14 15.24 -16.20
C LEU A 92 27.61 14.84 -16.31
N TYR A 93 27.89 13.85 -17.15
CA TYR A 93 29.23 13.47 -17.52
C TYR A 93 29.63 14.16 -18.84
N GLN A 94 30.84 14.70 -18.90
CA GLN A 94 31.46 15.18 -20.14
C GLN A 94 32.79 14.46 -20.31
N ASP A 95 33.05 13.93 -21.50
CA ASP A 95 34.32 13.27 -21.76
C ASP A 95 35.45 14.31 -21.68
N PRO A 96 36.44 14.13 -20.79
CA PRO A 96 37.52 15.10 -20.60
C PRO A 96 38.46 15.20 -21.81
N THR A 97 38.46 14.20 -22.69
CA THR A 97 39.26 14.15 -23.92
C THR A 97 38.47 14.57 -25.16
N ASN A 98 37.14 14.51 -25.12
CA ASN A 98 36.25 15.00 -26.17
C ASN A 98 35.06 15.78 -25.58
N PRO A 99 35.20 17.10 -25.37
CA PRO A 99 34.19 17.95 -24.71
C PRO A 99 32.83 18.03 -25.41
N THR A 100 32.74 17.53 -26.65
CA THR A 100 31.48 17.46 -27.41
C THR A 100 30.64 16.23 -27.04
N GLN A 101 31.21 15.22 -26.38
CA GLN A 101 30.48 14.09 -25.84
C GLN A 101 29.99 14.38 -24.42
N ARG A 102 28.66 14.34 -24.25
CA ARG A 102 27.98 14.57 -22.97
C ARG A 102 27.01 13.42 -22.71
N ALA A 103 26.97 12.93 -21.48
CA ALA A 103 26.02 11.93 -21.02
C ALA A 103 25.29 12.43 -19.77
N ILE A 104 24.03 12.09 -19.63
CA ILE A 104 23.24 12.36 -18.43
C ILE A 104 22.88 11.02 -17.80
N THR A 105 23.18 10.84 -16.53
CA THR A 105 22.77 9.69 -15.73
C THR A 105 21.76 10.14 -14.69
N ALA A 106 20.57 9.53 -14.67
CA ALA A 106 19.54 9.81 -13.67
C ALA A 106 19.18 8.53 -12.90
N THR A 107 19.03 8.63 -11.58
CA THR A 107 18.46 7.57 -10.75
C THR A 107 17.04 7.98 -10.35
N LEU A 108 16.05 7.16 -10.70
CA LEU A 108 14.65 7.38 -10.35
C LEU A 108 14.27 6.55 -9.13
N GLU A 109 13.53 7.16 -8.20
CA GLU A 109 12.91 6.48 -7.07
C GLU A 109 11.40 6.48 -7.26
N LEU A 110 10.80 5.28 -7.23
CA LEU A 110 9.38 5.08 -7.53
C LEU A 110 8.68 4.53 -6.30
N THR A 111 7.49 5.05 -6.02
CA THR A 111 6.63 4.61 -4.91
C THR A 111 6.07 3.20 -5.09
N HIS A 112 5.96 2.74 -6.34
CA HIS A 112 5.40 1.44 -6.71
C HIS A 112 6.24 0.82 -7.83
N ALA A 113 6.21 -0.51 -7.95
CA ALA A 113 6.87 -1.21 -9.03
C ALA A 113 6.27 -0.81 -10.39
N VAL A 114 7.15 -0.59 -11.37
CA VAL A 114 6.78 -0.31 -12.78
C VAL A 114 7.45 -1.31 -13.69
N ASP A 115 6.83 -1.60 -14.82
CA ASP A 115 7.49 -2.32 -15.91
C ASP A 115 8.59 -1.43 -16.52
N PRO A 116 9.85 -1.89 -16.60
CA PRO A 116 10.94 -1.08 -17.15
C PRO A 116 10.70 -0.62 -18.59
N GLY A 117 10.09 -1.47 -19.44
CA GLY A 117 9.84 -1.16 -20.84
C GLY A 117 8.75 -0.10 -21.03
N GLU A 118 7.79 -0.03 -20.10
CA GLU A 118 6.79 1.05 -20.09
C GLU A 118 7.39 2.36 -19.58
N LEU A 119 8.29 2.31 -18.58
CA LEU A 119 8.97 3.50 -18.11
C LEU A 119 9.78 4.16 -19.25
N ASP A 120 10.56 3.38 -19.99
CA ASP A 120 11.37 3.89 -21.11
C ASP A 120 10.53 4.54 -22.21
N ARG A 121 9.32 4.02 -22.49
CA ARG A 121 8.40 4.57 -23.50
C ARG A 121 7.81 5.92 -23.11
N HIS A 122 7.69 6.19 -21.82
CA HIS A 122 7.02 7.37 -21.28
C HIS A 122 7.99 8.42 -20.72
N LEU A 123 9.29 8.12 -20.70
CA LEU A 123 10.32 9.08 -20.31
C LEU A 123 10.64 10.04 -21.47
N GLU A 124 10.45 11.33 -21.24
CA GLU A 124 10.83 12.40 -22.17
C GLU A 124 11.82 13.35 -21.48
N LEU A 125 13.02 13.48 -22.03
CA LEU A 125 13.99 14.49 -21.62
C LEU A 125 13.78 15.75 -22.48
N LYS A 126 13.13 16.77 -21.90
CA LYS A 126 13.04 18.10 -22.53
C LYS A 126 14.27 18.91 -22.16
N THR A 127 14.93 19.45 -23.17
CA THR A 127 16.16 20.26 -23.05
C THR A 127 15.87 21.69 -23.43
#